data_AF-B2VQL5-F1
#
_entry.id   AF-B2VQL5-F1
#
_cell.length_a   1.000
_cell.length_b   1.000
_cell.length_c   1.000
_cell.angle_alpha   90.00
_cell.angle_beta   90.00
_cell.angle_gamma   90.00
#
_symmetry.space_group_name_H-M   'P 1'
#
loop_
_entity.id
_entity.type
_entity.pdbx_description
1 polymer ?
#
loop_
_entity_poly.entity_id
_entity_poly.type
_entity_poly.pdbx_seq_one_letter_code
_entity_poly.pdbx_strand_id
1 'polypeptide(L)'
;MPSLNDLPAEIIYAILPYTEPDLNPALSIYPLNALAATSRRLRDIVEEHARRQLKKHRNIIPPVKSRKACRRRWLGELCAFCKKNSKRRACFHPALICCTDCDREQFEKMTMTEALRTTGLSKQDLFTPSELHPNLPPLRTGLYPIYGGTATMLSTPDVLARKAYIKSLPRRRNKRPATGVPPGLEKRARQT
;
A
#
# COMPACT_ATOMS: atom_id res chain seq x y z
N MET A 1 -29.46 5.21 20.48
CA MET A 1 -28.92 5.43 19.12
C MET A 1 -28.97 4.10 18.39
N PRO A 2 -29.48 4.05 17.15
CA PRO A 2 -29.50 2.82 16.37
C PRO A 2 -28.07 2.34 16.06
N SER A 3 -27.82 1.05 16.31
CA SER A 3 -26.57 0.36 16.06
C SER A 3 -26.66 -0.52 14.81
N LEU A 4 -25.51 -0.88 14.24
CA LEU A 4 -25.44 -1.88 13.16
C LEU A 4 -26.03 -3.23 13.60
N ASN A 5 -25.98 -3.54 14.90
CA ASN A 5 -26.62 -4.72 15.50
C ASN A 5 -28.16 -4.68 15.48
N ASP A 6 -28.76 -3.52 15.22
CA ASP A 6 -30.23 -3.36 15.19
C ASP A 6 -30.78 -3.50 13.76
N LEU A 7 -29.91 -3.52 12.74
CA LEU A 7 -30.33 -3.68 11.34
C LEU A 7 -30.81 -5.11 11.06
N PRO A 8 -31.81 -5.30 10.16
CA PRO A 8 -32.17 -6.62 9.63
C PRO A 8 -30.97 -7.31 8.96
N ALA A 9 -30.94 -8.65 9.01
CA ALA A 9 -29.81 -9.42 8.53
C ALA A 9 -29.60 -9.26 7.01
N GLU A 10 -30.70 -9.10 6.28
CA GLU A 10 -30.77 -8.91 4.83
C GLU A 10 -29.99 -7.66 4.40
N ILE A 11 -30.16 -6.57 5.15
CA ILE A 11 -29.44 -5.31 4.91
C ILE A 11 -27.95 -5.49 5.17
N ILE A 12 -27.60 -6.19 6.25
CA ILE A 12 -26.19 -6.47 6.57
C ILE A 12 -25.56 -7.29 5.43
N TYR A 13 -26.23 -8.35 4.96
CA TYR A 13 -25.75 -9.15 3.82
C TYR A 13 -25.61 -8.37 2.53
N ALA A 14 -26.42 -7.34 2.30
CA ALA A 14 -26.29 -6.44 1.15
C ALA A 14 -25.03 -5.55 1.25
N ILE A 15 -24.59 -5.22 2.48
CA ILE A 15 -23.41 -4.37 2.73
C ILE A 15 -22.10 -5.17 2.65
N LEU A 16 -22.06 -6.40 3.16
CA LEU A 16 -20.81 -7.18 3.27
C LEU A 16 -19.99 -7.31 1.97
N PRO A 17 -20.59 -7.48 0.76
CA PRO A 17 -19.83 -7.51 -0.49
C PRO A 17 -18.96 -6.27 -0.76
N TYR A 18 -19.35 -5.10 -0.25
CA TYR A 18 -18.57 -3.86 -0.40
C TYR A 18 -17.35 -3.80 0.53
N THR A 19 -17.24 -4.73 1.46
CA THR A 19 -16.11 -4.85 2.39
C THR A 19 -15.04 -5.83 1.92
N GLU A 20 -15.19 -6.36 0.70
CA GLU A 20 -14.25 -7.32 0.13
C GLU A 20 -12.86 -6.69 -0.09
N PRO A 21 -11.80 -7.49 0.09
CA PRO A 21 -10.43 -6.98 0.15
C PRO A 21 -9.89 -6.50 -1.20
N ASP A 22 -10.47 -6.99 -2.30
CA ASP A 22 -10.16 -6.59 -3.68
C ASP A 22 -10.66 -5.18 -4.02
N LEU A 23 -11.77 -4.73 -3.43
CA LEU A 23 -12.31 -3.39 -3.65
C LEU A 23 -11.51 -2.31 -2.90
N ASN A 24 -10.89 -2.68 -1.77
CA ASN A 24 -10.16 -1.74 -0.91
C ASN A 24 -8.81 -2.34 -0.45
N PRO A 25 -7.85 -2.52 -1.37
CA PRO A 25 -6.58 -3.19 -1.08
C PRO A 25 -5.71 -2.42 -0.07
N ALA A 26 -5.91 -1.10 0.05
CA ALA A 26 -5.14 -0.23 0.94
C ALA A 26 -5.48 -0.37 2.43
N LEU A 27 -6.56 -1.09 2.79
CA LEU A 27 -6.94 -1.26 4.18
C LEU A 27 -5.93 -2.13 4.94
N SER A 28 -5.47 -1.64 6.09
CA SER A 28 -4.58 -2.40 6.99
C SER A 28 -5.32 -3.51 7.75
N ILE A 29 -6.63 -3.33 7.97
CA ILE A 29 -7.52 -4.28 8.63
C ILE A 29 -8.80 -4.38 7.81
N TYR A 30 -9.18 -5.59 7.41
CA TYR A 30 -10.42 -5.78 6.65
C TYR A 30 -11.65 -5.62 7.54
N PRO A 31 -12.70 -4.91 7.06
CA PRO A 31 -13.88 -4.61 7.86
C PRO A 31 -14.58 -5.87 8.38
N LEU A 32 -14.56 -6.98 7.63
CA LEU A 32 -15.11 -8.26 8.09
C LEU A 32 -14.52 -8.75 9.41
N ASN A 33 -13.21 -8.56 9.63
CA ASN A 33 -12.57 -8.95 10.89
C ASN A 33 -12.99 -8.04 12.04
N ALA A 34 -13.09 -6.73 11.79
CA ALA A 34 -13.56 -5.77 12.77
C ALA A 34 -15.02 -6.05 13.15
N LEU A 35 -15.91 -6.24 12.16
CA LEU A 35 -17.33 -6.56 12.36
C LEU A 35 -17.51 -7.84 13.19
N ALA A 36 -16.79 -8.91 12.87
CA ALA A 36 -16.88 -10.17 13.62
C ALA A 36 -16.36 -10.09 15.07
N ALA A 37 -15.56 -9.07 15.40
CA ALA A 37 -15.08 -8.82 16.75
C ALA A 37 -16.11 -8.08 17.62
N THR A 38 -17.02 -7.30 17.01
CA THR A 38 -17.95 -6.42 17.76
C THR A 38 -19.06 -7.15 18.51
N SER A 39 -19.73 -8.13 17.88
CA SER A 39 -20.85 -8.85 18.50
C SER A 39 -20.94 -10.29 18.01
N ARG A 40 -21.62 -11.15 18.79
CA ARG A 40 -21.86 -12.55 18.39
C ARG A 40 -22.74 -12.64 17.14
N ARG A 41 -23.79 -11.82 17.05
CA ARG A 41 -24.69 -11.77 15.89
C ARG A 41 -23.94 -11.42 14.61
N LEU A 42 -23.14 -10.35 14.63
CA LEU A 42 -22.36 -9.92 13.46
C LEU A 42 -21.28 -10.94 13.10
N ARG A 43 -20.67 -11.58 14.10
CA ARG A 43 -19.75 -12.70 13.85
C ARG A 43 -20.41 -13.83 13.08
N ASP A 44 -21.59 -14.28 13.51
CA ASP A 44 -22.29 -15.39 12.86
C ASP A 44 -22.68 -15.03 11.41
N ILE A 45 -23.12 -13.79 11.17
CA ILE A 45 -23.42 -13.26 9.83
C ILE A 45 -22.17 -13.21 8.94
N VAL A 46 -21.05 -12.69 9.45
CA VAL A 46 -19.78 -12.63 8.71
C VAL A 46 -19.24 -14.03 8.39
N GLU A 47 -19.36 -14.97 9.33
CA GLU A 47 -18.95 -16.37 9.10
C GLU A 47 -19.79 -17.05 8.01
N GLU A 48 -21.10 -16.82 8.01
CA GLU A 48 -21.99 -17.34 6.97
C GLU A 48 -21.73 -16.68 5.61
N HIS A 49 -21.47 -15.37 5.57
CA HIS A 49 -21.03 -14.69 4.34
C HIS A 49 -19.74 -15.30 3.80
N ALA A 50 -18.71 -15.45 4.63
CA ALA A 50 -17.45 -16.07 4.24
C ALA A 50 -17.64 -17.52 3.77
N ARG A 51 -18.53 -18.29 4.41
CA ARG A 51 -18.90 -19.64 3.97
C ARG A 51 -19.51 -19.64 2.57
N ARG A 52 -20.43 -18.72 2.29
CA ARG A 52 -21.05 -18.56 0.96
C ARG A 52 -20.01 -18.20 -0.10
N GLN A 53 -19.08 -17.30 0.21
CA GLN A 53 -18.00 -16.94 -0.72
C GLN A 53 -17.05 -18.12 -1.01
N LEU A 54 -16.67 -18.89 0.01
CA LEU A 54 -15.87 -20.10 -0.16
C LEU A 54 -16.57 -21.16 -1.03
N LYS A 55 -17.89 -21.33 -0.84
CA LYS A 55 -18.69 -22.22 -1.68
C LYS A 55 -18.74 -21.72 -3.12
N LYS A 56 -19.07 -20.44 -3.33
CA LYS A 56 -19.20 -19.82 -4.66
C LYS A 56 -17.92 -19.91 -5.49
N HIS A 57 -16.77 -19.57 -4.90
CA HIS A 57 -15.52 -19.41 -5.65
C HIS A 57 -14.64 -20.66 -5.69
N ARG A 58 -14.86 -21.62 -4.78
CA ARG A 58 -13.97 -22.78 -4.64
C ARG A 58 -14.70 -24.11 -4.46
N ASN A 59 -16.04 -24.12 -4.47
CA ASN A 59 -16.85 -25.28 -4.10
C ASN A 59 -16.43 -25.90 -2.76
N ILE A 60 -15.82 -25.10 -1.88
CA ILE A 60 -15.48 -25.52 -0.54
C ILE A 60 -16.75 -25.40 0.28
N ILE A 61 -17.19 -26.52 0.86
CA ILE A 61 -18.27 -26.53 1.84
C ILE A 61 -17.61 -26.76 3.20
N PRO A 62 -17.33 -25.69 3.97
CA PRO A 62 -16.78 -25.84 5.32
C PRO A 62 -17.79 -26.63 6.18
N PRO A 63 -17.33 -27.59 7.01
CA PRO A 63 -18.23 -28.29 7.90
C PRO A 63 -18.89 -27.31 8.87
N VAL A 64 -20.18 -27.53 9.16
CA VAL A 64 -21.00 -26.66 10.02
C VAL A 64 -20.35 -26.43 11.40
N LYS A 65 -19.59 -27.42 11.90
CA LYS A 65 -18.85 -27.39 13.18
C LYS A 65 -17.32 -27.28 13.00
N SER A 66 -16.85 -26.54 12.00
CA SER A 66 -15.41 -26.29 11.83
C SER A 66 -14.84 -25.51 13.02
N ARG A 67 -13.76 -26.02 13.65
CA ARG A 67 -12.96 -25.25 14.62
C ARG A 67 -12.29 -24.02 13.99
N LYS A 68 -12.12 -24.01 12.66
CA LYS A 68 -11.52 -22.89 11.92
C LYS A 68 -12.61 -21.99 11.38
N ALA A 69 -12.51 -20.69 11.70
CA ALA A 69 -13.36 -19.64 11.16
C ALA A 69 -13.28 -19.58 9.63
N CYS A 70 -14.43 -19.61 8.95
CA CYS A 70 -14.54 -19.48 7.50
C CYS A 70 -13.95 -18.17 7.02
N ARG A 71 -14.14 -17.07 7.76
CA ARG A 71 -13.55 -15.75 7.45
C ARG A 71 -12.02 -15.79 7.39
N ARG A 72 -11.38 -16.57 8.28
CA ARG A 72 -9.91 -16.69 8.33
C ARG A 72 -9.39 -17.36 7.06
N ARG A 73 -10.12 -18.34 6.55
CA ARG A 73 -9.79 -19.01 5.28
C ARG A 73 -10.07 -18.10 4.08
N TRP A 74 -11.21 -17.43 4.05
CA TRP A 74 -11.59 -16.49 2.99
C TRP A 74 -10.56 -15.37 2.81
N LEU A 75 -10.17 -14.72 3.91
CA LEU A 75 -9.26 -13.56 3.88
C LEU A 75 -7.78 -13.93 3.97
N GLY A 76 -7.43 -15.10 4.51
CA GLY A 76 -6.07 -15.46 4.88
C GLY A 76 -5.42 -16.55 4.04
N GLU A 77 -6.19 -17.31 3.26
CA GLU A 77 -5.67 -18.46 2.49
C GLU A 77 -5.94 -18.37 0.98
N LEU A 78 -6.73 -17.40 0.55
CA LEU A 78 -7.09 -17.20 -0.85
C LEU A 78 -6.60 -15.83 -1.33
N CYS A 79 -6.14 -15.78 -2.58
CA CYS A 79 -5.85 -14.53 -3.25
C CYS A 79 -7.11 -13.68 -3.36
N ALA A 80 -7.03 -12.42 -2.97
CA ALA A 80 -8.15 -11.50 -3.00
C ALA A 80 -8.77 -11.31 -4.39
N PHE A 81 -8.02 -11.50 -5.48
CA PHE A 81 -8.53 -11.29 -6.84
C PHE A 81 -8.98 -12.62 -7.48
N CYS A 82 -8.04 -13.50 -7.81
CA CYS A 82 -8.36 -14.75 -8.50
C CYS A 82 -8.95 -15.85 -7.61
N LYS A 83 -9.01 -15.63 -6.29
CA LYS A 83 -9.50 -16.58 -5.26
C LYS A 83 -8.78 -17.94 -5.25
N LYS A 84 -7.65 -18.10 -5.95
CA LYS A 84 -6.75 -19.27 -5.84
C LYS A 84 -6.04 -19.29 -4.49
N ASN A 85 -5.59 -20.45 -4.03
CA ASN A 85 -4.86 -20.55 -2.77
C ASN A 85 -3.57 -19.71 -2.83
N SER A 86 -3.37 -18.85 -1.85
CA SER A 86 -2.13 -18.09 -1.68
C SER A 86 -1.91 -17.82 -0.19
N LYS A 87 -0.64 -17.80 0.21
CA LYS A 87 -0.20 -17.28 1.52
C LYS A 87 0.67 -16.04 1.37
N ARG A 88 0.94 -15.63 0.12
CA ARG A 88 1.72 -14.43 -0.17
C ARG A 88 0.90 -13.19 0.09
N ARG A 89 1.56 -12.15 0.56
CA ARG A 89 1.00 -10.82 0.72
C ARG A 89 1.32 -9.98 -0.52
N ALA A 90 0.43 -9.04 -0.84
CA ALA A 90 0.66 -8.09 -1.93
C ALA A 90 1.86 -7.18 -1.63
N CYS A 91 2.53 -6.72 -2.67
CA CYS A 91 3.80 -5.99 -2.57
C CYS A 91 3.66 -4.68 -1.78
N PHE A 92 2.62 -3.90 -2.08
CA PHE A 92 2.34 -2.60 -1.42
C PHE A 92 1.32 -2.69 -0.30
N HIS A 93 0.61 -3.82 -0.19
CA HIS A 93 -0.52 -3.99 0.73
C HIS A 93 -0.33 -5.26 1.55
N PRO A 94 0.45 -5.21 2.65
CA PRO A 94 0.79 -6.39 3.43
C PRO A 94 -0.44 -7.10 4.00
N ALA A 95 -1.53 -6.39 4.29
CA ALA A 95 -2.76 -7.02 4.78
C ALA A 95 -3.44 -7.93 3.74
N LEU A 96 -3.21 -7.67 2.44
CA LEU A 96 -3.88 -8.34 1.32
C LEU A 96 -3.16 -9.63 0.93
N ILE A 97 -3.87 -10.75 0.99
CA ILE A 97 -3.37 -12.00 0.41
C ILE A 97 -3.52 -11.93 -1.11
N CYS A 98 -2.41 -12.04 -1.83
CA CYS A 98 -2.37 -11.92 -3.28
C CYS A 98 -1.35 -12.90 -3.88
N CYS A 99 -1.70 -13.55 -4.99
CA CYS A 99 -0.73 -14.37 -5.74
C CYS A 99 0.19 -13.46 -6.56
N THR A 100 1.32 -14.02 -7.03
CA THR A 100 2.29 -13.26 -7.83
C THR A 100 1.70 -12.67 -9.10
N ASP A 101 0.83 -13.42 -9.79
CA ASP A 101 0.26 -13.01 -11.07
C ASP A 101 -0.71 -11.83 -10.89
N CYS A 102 -1.66 -11.96 -9.98
CA CYS A 102 -2.57 -10.85 -9.66
C CYS A 102 -1.82 -9.65 -9.06
N ASP A 103 -0.76 -9.87 -8.27
CA ASP A 103 0.04 -8.75 -7.75
C ASP A 103 0.75 -7.98 -8.88
N ARG A 104 1.18 -8.67 -9.95
CA ARG A 104 1.75 -8.03 -11.15
C ARG A 104 0.70 -7.28 -11.96
N GLU A 105 -0.48 -7.87 -12.10
CA GLU A 105 -1.58 -7.31 -12.90
C GLU A 105 -2.24 -6.10 -12.23
N GLN A 106 -2.50 -6.19 -10.92
CA GLN A 106 -3.28 -5.18 -10.19
C GLN A 106 -2.41 -4.03 -9.66
N PHE A 107 -1.12 -4.28 -9.41
CA PHE A 107 -0.22 -3.30 -8.83
C PHE A 107 0.97 -3.04 -9.74
N GLU A 108 0.83 -2.01 -10.58
CA GLU A 108 1.90 -1.50 -11.41
C GLU A 108 3.05 -0.99 -10.54
N LYS A 109 4.23 -1.53 -10.79
CA LYS A 109 5.41 -1.31 -9.98
C LYS A 109 6.67 -1.25 -10.84
N MET A 110 7.60 -0.43 -10.42
CA MET A 110 8.91 -0.28 -11.04
C MET A 110 10.02 -0.40 -10.01
N THR A 111 11.22 -0.74 -10.46
CA THR A 111 12.41 -0.75 -9.57
C THR A 111 12.90 0.67 -9.31
N MET A 112 13.67 0.87 -8.24
CA MET A 112 14.33 2.16 -7.98
C MET A 112 15.18 2.61 -9.19
N THR A 113 15.99 1.71 -9.76
CA THR A 113 16.85 2.00 -10.91
C THR A 113 16.04 2.45 -12.13
N GLU A 114 14.91 1.78 -12.38
CA GLU A 114 13.99 2.14 -13.45
C GLU A 114 13.34 3.51 -13.22
N ALA A 115 12.89 3.79 -11.98
CA ALA A 115 12.32 5.08 -11.62
C ALA A 115 13.31 6.23 -11.89
N LEU A 116 14.56 6.09 -11.44
CA LEU A 116 15.62 7.09 -11.68
C LEU A 116 15.85 7.31 -13.19
N ARG A 117 15.98 6.21 -13.95
CA ARG A 117 16.26 6.26 -15.39
C ARG A 117 15.12 6.86 -16.22
N THR A 118 13.87 6.53 -15.90
CA THR A 118 12.71 6.90 -16.73
C THR A 118 12.10 8.25 -16.35
N THR A 119 12.21 8.66 -15.08
CA THR A 119 11.58 9.89 -14.61
C THR A 119 12.52 11.08 -14.51
N GLY A 120 13.83 10.83 -14.36
CA GLY A 120 14.82 11.85 -14.06
C GLY A 120 14.74 12.39 -12.62
N LEU A 121 13.94 11.76 -11.76
CA LEU A 121 13.91 12.06 -10.33
C LEU A 121 15.21 11.58 -9.67
N SER A 122 15.67 12.29 -8.65
CA SER A 122 16.81 11.87 -7.83
C SER A 122 16.37 10.86 -6.77
N LYS A 123 17.34 10.18 -6.15
CA LYS A 123 17.04 9.28 -5.01
C LYS A 123 16.41 10.03 -3.84
N GLN A 124 16.80 11.28 -3.62
CA GLN A 124 16.21 12.15 -2.59
C GLN A 124 14.76 12.53 -2.91
N ASP A 125 14.35 12.53 -4.18
CA ASP A 125 12.95 12.79 -4.53
C ASP A 125 12.06 11.56 -4.30
N LEU A 126 12.61 10.36 -4.53
CA LEU A 126 11.88 9.11 -4.39
C LEU A 126 11.63 8.73 -2.92
N PHE A 127 12.58 9.00 -2.02
CA PHE A 127 12.47 8.62 -0.61
C PHE A 127 12.32 9.84 0.29
N THR A 128 11.39 9.74 1.24
CA THR A 128 11.12 10.79 2.23
C THR A 128 11.56 10.33 3.62
N PRO A 129 12.04 11.25 4.48
CA PRO A 129 12.14 12.70 4.24
C PRO A 129 13.24 13.07 3.23
N SER A 130 12.97 14.11 2.43
CA SER A 130 13.88 14.68 1.44
C SER A 130 14.30 16.06 1.90
N GLU A 131 15.60 16.38 1.85
CA GLU A 131 16.08 17.74 2.17
C GLU A 131 15.51 18.79 1.21
N LEU A 132 15.36 18.42 -0.08
CA LEU A 132 14.82 19.30 -1.12
C LEU A 132 13.31 19.53 -0.96
N HIS A 133 12.61 18.50 -0.48
CA HIS A 133 11.16 18.48 -0.41
C HIS A 133 10.66 17.81 0.88
N PRO A 134 10.82 18.45 2.04
CA PRO A 134 10.55 17.85 3.36
C PRO A 134 9.07 17.50 3.57
N ASN A 135 8.16 18.15 2.84
CA ASN A 135 6.71 17.97 2.99
C ASN A 135 6.13 16.92 2.03
N LEU A 136 6.95 16.20 1.27
CA LEU A 136 6.44 15.13 0.41
C LEU A 136 5.93 13.97 1.26
N PRO A 137 4.77 13.37 0.91
CA PRO A 137 4.34 12.13 1.54
C PRO A 137 5.31 10.98 1.19
N PRO A 138 5.37 9.88 1.93
CA PRO A 138 6.11 8.69 1.49
C PRO A 138 5.47 8.06 0.24
N LEU A 139 6.29 7.55 -0.69
CA LEU A 139 5.81 6.70 -1.78
C LEU A 139 5.42 5.33 -1.23
N ARG A 140 4.41 4.69 -1.84
CA ARG A 140 4.16 3.27 -1.56
C ARG A 140 5.33 2.45 -2.07
N THR A 141 5.98 1.76 -1.13
CA THR A 141 7.11 0.88 -1.37
C THR A 141 6.77 -0.54 -0.94
N GLY A 142 7.41 -1.51 -1.60
CA GLY A 142 7.26 -2.92 -1.28
C GLY A 142 8.57 -3.65 -1.48
N LEU A 143 8.78 -4.73 -0.73
CA LEU A 143 9.94 -5.60 -0.91
C LEU A 143 9.55 -6.75 -1.84
N TYR A 144 10.41 -7.02 -2.83
CA TYR A 144 10.23 -8.12 -3.77
C TYR A 144 11.46 -9.04 -3.72
N PRO A 145 11.30 -10.35 -3.49
CA PRO A 145 12.42 -11.27 -3.45
C PRO A 145 13.06 -11.42 -4.84
N ILE A 146 14.37 -11.31 -4.89
CA ILE A 146 15.20 -11.53 -6.09
C ILE A 146 16.29 -12.56 -5.78
N TYR A 147 16.99 -13.06 -6.79
CA TYR A 147 18.11 -13.97 -6.57
C TYR A 147 19.18 -13.29 -5.72
N GLY A 148 19.48 -13.86 -4.55
CA GLY A 148 20.48 -13.32 -3.62
C GLY A 148 20.04 -12.15 -2.74
N GLY A 149 18.75 -11.76 -2.70
CA GLY A 149 18.29 -10.69 -1.79
C GLY A 149 16.85 -10.22 -1.99
N THR A 150 16.59 -8.97 -1.62
CA THR A 150 15.31 -8.29 -1.86
C THR A 150 15.53 -6.98 -2.63
N ALA A 151 14.65 -6.71 -3.57
CA ALA A 151 14.59 -5.45 -4.29
C ALA A 151 13.46 -4.57 -3.73
N THR A 152 13.71 -3.27 -3.64
CA THR A 152 12.66 -2.29 -3.33
C THR A 152 11.90 -1.95 -4.60
N MET A 153 10.60 -2.22 -4.58
CA MET A 153 9.65 -1.85 -5.62
C MET A 153 8.95 -0.55 -5.22
N LEU A 154 8.70 0.30 -6.21
CA LEU A 154 7.99 1.56 -6.07
C LEU A 154 6.69 1.49 -6.87
N SER A 155 5.61 2.04 -6.33
CA SER A 155 4.36 2.17 -7.08
C SER A 155 4.55 3.12 -8.26
N THR A 156 4.38 2.62 -9.48
CA THR A 156 4.49 3.42 -10.70
C THR A 156 3.60 4.66 -10.69
N PRO A 157 2.28 4.57 -10.40
CA PRO A 157 1.43 5.76 -10.38
C PRO A 157 1.87 6.80 -9.34
N ASP A 158 2.37 6.37 -8.17
CA ASP A 158 2.85 7.32 -7.15
C ASP A 158 4.14 8.03 -7.61
N VAL A 159 5.05 7.31 -8.27
CA VAL A 159 6.27 7.89 -8.85
C VAL A 159 5.94 8.92 -9.92
N LEU A 160 4.98 8.63 -10.81
CA LEU A 160 4.53 9.55 -11.85
C LEU A 160 3.82 10.78 -11.27
N ALA A 161 2.95 10.59 -10.27
CA ALA A 161 2.30 11.68 -9.55
C ALA A 161 3.34 12.57 -8.84
N ARG A 162 4.37 11.98 -8.23
CA ARG A 162 5.48 12.71 -7.62
C ARG A 162 6.25 13.54 -8.64
N LYS A 163 6.58 12.95 -9.79
CA LYS A 163 7.24 13.67 -10.89
C LYS A 163 6.42 14.88 -11.33
N ALA A 164 5.12 14.72 -11.51
CA ALA A 164 4.22 15.81 -11.89
C ALA A 164 4.21 16.91 -10.82
N TYR A 165 4.10 16.52 -9.54
CA TYR A 165 4.11 17.45 -8.42
C TYR A 165 5.42 18.25 -8.33
N ILE A 166 6.58 17.59 -8.33
CA ILE A 166 7.88 18.27 -8.24
C ILE A 166 8.10 19.22 -9.43
N LYS A 167 7.68 18.82 -10.64
CA LYS A 167 7.73 19.71 -11.82
C LYS A 167 6.83 20.94 -11.67
N SER A 168 5.71 20.82 -10.95
CA SER A 168 4.80 21.95 -10.69
C SER A 168 5.32 22.92 -9.63
N LEU A 169 6.29 22.50 -8.81
CA LEU A 169 6.84 23.37 -7.78
C LEU A 169 7.64 24.52 -8.43
N PRO A 170 7.44 25.77 -7.97
CA PRO A 170 8.25 26.88 -8.43
C PRO A 170 9.70 26.59 -8.09
N ARG A 171 10.58 26.66 -9.10
CA ARG A 171 12.02 26.53 -8.89
C ARG A 171 12.41 27.57 -7.84
N ARG A 172 12.81 27.12 -6.65
CA ARG A 172 13.49 28.01 -5.70
C ARG A 172 14.70 28.56 -6.46
N ARG A 173 14.64 29.84 -6.80
CA ARG A 173 15.84 30.59 -7.20
C ARG A 173 16.76 30.42 -6.01
N ASN A 174 17.77 29.56 -6.13
CA ASN A 174 18.88 29.54 -5.20
C ASN A 174 19.46 30.96 -5.27
N LYS A 175 19.08 31.83 -4.32
CA LYS A 175 19.89 32.98 -3.99
C LYS A 175 21.20 32.34 -3.56
N ARG A 176 22.20 32.35 -4.45
CA ARG A 176 23.57 32.04 -4.05
C ARG A 176 23.80 32.86 -2.78
N PRO A 177 24.28 32.27 -1.68
CA PRO A 177 24.75 33.08 -0.57
C PRO A 177 25.74 34.05 -1.21
N ALA A 178 25.50 35.35 -1.02
CA ALA A 178 26.42 36.37 -1.49
C ALA A 178 27.77 36.00 -0.88
N THR A 179 28.70 35.54 -1.73
CA THR A 179 30.10 35.38 -1.37
C THR A 179 30.62 36.79 -1.13
N GLY A 180 30.33 37.33 0.05
CA GLY A 180 30.97 38.52 0.57
C GLY A 180 32.38 38.11 0.98
N VAL A 181 33.29 38.08 0.00
CA VAL A 181 34.70 38.29 0.29
C VAL A 181 34.80 39.75 0.74
N PRO A 182 35.16 40.04 2.00
CA PRO A 182 35.38 41.42 2.41
C PRO A 182 36.57 41.99 1.62
N PRO A 183 36.44 43.16 0.99
CA PRO A 183 37.56 43.80 0.33
C PRO A 183 38.48 44.41 1.39
N GLY A 184 39.74 43.97 1.41
CA GLY A 184 40.80 44.65 2.16
C GLY A 184 41.67 43.70 2.98
N LEU A 185 42.67 43.11 2.34
CA LEU A 185 44.01 42.88 2.90
C LEU A 185 44.96 42.41 1.78
N GLU A 186 45.03 43.19 0.69
CA GLU A 186 46.21 43.20 -0.17
C GLU A 186 47.06 44.40 0.23
N LYS A 187 48.16 44.11 0.92
CA LYS A 187 49.50 44.73 0.78
C LYS A 187 50.27 44.52 2.09
N ARG A 188 51.20 43.56 2.07
CA ARG A 188 52.59 43.88 2.40
C ARG A 188 53.52 42.93 1.66
N ALA A 189 54.33 43.59 0.84
CA ALA A 189 55.34 43.03 -0.02
C ALA A 189 56.48 42.41 0.79
N ARG A 190 57.17 41.47 0.11
CA ARG A 190 58.56 41.09 0.37
C ARG A 190 59.46 42.32 0.50
N GLN A 191 60.35 42.27 1.48
CA GLN A 191 61.65 42.94 1.65
C GLN A 191 62.06 42.59 3.11
N THR A 192 63.17 41.97 3.45
CA THR A 192 64.45 41.58 2.82
C THR A 192 65.00 40.43 3.64
#